data_AF-A0AAN8F6R9-F1
#
_entry.id   AF-A0AAN8F6R9-F1
#
_cell.length_a   1.000
_cell.length_b   1.000
_cell.length_c   1.000
_cell.angle_alpha   90.00
_cell.angle_beta   90.00
_cell.angle_gamma   90.00
#
_symmetry.space_group_name_H-M   'P 1'
#
loop_
_entity.id
_entity.type
_entity.pdbx_description
1 polymer ?
#
loop_
_entity_poly.entity_id
_entity_poly.type
_entity_poly.pdbx_seq_one_letter_code
_entity_poly.pdbx_strand_id
1 'polypeptide(L)'
;SVAQVLKEGGTIPPRSYDAATVCFVQLCDFPALVRKSRSDEVISFLNDIFDRFDTIIKKHDAYKVETTGETYMVASGVPNENDGRHIIEIAECSLDIREVRR
;
A
#
# COMPACT_ATOMS: atom_id res chain seq x y z
N SER A 1 -8.54 -16.87 -9.83
CA SER A 1 -7.78 -15.81 -9.11
C SER A 1 -6.30 -16.16 -9.12
N VAL A 2 -5.40 -15.17 -9.15
CA VAL A 2 -3.93 -15.36 -9.03
C VAL A 2 -3.59 -16.31 -7.87
N ALA A 3 -4.24 -16.13 -6.72
CA ALA A 3 -4.03 -16.97 -5.54
C ALA A 3 -4.39 -18.45 -5.75
N GLN A 4 -5.35 -18.76 -6.61
CA GLN A 4 -5.77 -20.15 -6.85
C GLN A 4 -4.78 -20.87 -7.77
N VAL A 5 -4.34 -20.22 -8.84
CA VAL A 5 -3.34 -20.77 -9.78
C VAL A 5 -2.03 -21.10 -9.04
N LEU A 6 -1.60 -20.21 -8.15
CA LEU A 6 -0.42 -20.46 -7.32
C LEU A 6 -0.62 -21.62 -6.33
N LYS A 7 -1.80 -21.75 -5.72
CA LYS A 7 -2.14 -22.86 -4.82
C LYS A 7 -2.13 -24.22 -5.52
N GLU A 8 -2.50 -24.26 -6.79
CA GLU A 8 -2.53 -25.46 -7.62
C GLU A 8 -1.15 -25.79 -8.25
N GLY A 9 -0.09 -25.05 -7.89
CA GLY A 9 1.27 -25.25 -8.40
C GLY A 9 1.50 -24.71 -9.81
N GLY A 10 0.54 -23.95 -10.33
CA GLY A 10 0.66 -23.26 -11.62
C GLY A 10 1.63 -22.08 -11.56
N THR A 11 2.16 -21.71 -12.72
CA THR A 11 2.97 -20.49 -12.89
C THR A 11 2.10 -19.37 -13.47
N ILE A 12 2.38 -18.13 -13.06
CA ILE A 12 1.67 -16.95 -13.58
C ILE A 12 2.66 -16.14 -14.41
N PRO A 13 2.41 -15.95 -15.72
CA PRO A 13 3.30 -15.15 -16.55
C PRO A 13 3.24 -13.68 -16.10
N PRO A 14 4.35 -12.92 -16.23
CA PRO A 14 4.35 -11.49 -15.99
C PRO A 14 3.28 -10.80 -16.86
N ARG A 15 2.49 -9.92 -16.25
CA ARG A 15 1.50 -9.10 -16.95
C ARG A 15 2.04 -7.68 -17.08
N SER A 16 1.91 -7.12 -18.28
CA SER A 16 2.14 -5.70 -18.53
C SER A 16 0.81 -4.94 -18.44
N TYR A 17 0.89 -3.69 -18.00
CA TYR A 17 -0.24 -2.76 -17.88
C TYR A 17 0.12 -1.48 -18.63
N ASP A 18 -0.78 -0.97 -19.45
CA ASP A 18 -0.52 0.21 -20.29
C ASP A 18 -0.39 1.49 -19.46
N ALA A 19 -1.12 1.57 -18.33
CA ALA A 19 -1.07 2.71 -17.43
C ALA A 19 -1.35 2.30 -15.97
N ALA A 20 -0.58 2.87 -15.05
CA ALA A 20 -0.75 2.72 -13.62
C ALA A 20 -0.15 3.94 -12.89
N THR A 21 -0.60 4.18 -11.65
CA THR A 21 0.04 5.15 -10.76
C THR A 21 0.40 4.46 -9.46
N VAL A 22 1.64 4.67 -8.99
CA VAL A 22 2.18 4.09 -7.77
C VAL A 22 2.47 5.20 -6.77
N CYS A 23 2.04 5.03 -5.53
CA CYS A 23 2.30 5.92 -4.41
C CYS A 23 3.13 5.20 -3.35
N PHE A 24 4.17 5.89 -2.88
CA PHE A 24 5.03 5.45 -1.78
C PHE A 24 4.84 6.40 -0.60
N VAL A 25 4.53 5.84 0.56
CA VAL A 25 4.39 6.57 1.82
C VAL A 25 5.45 6.04 2.77
N GLN A 26 6.37 6.90 3.23
CA GLN A 26 7.45 6.52 4.13
C GLN A 26 7.31 7.22 5.48
N LEU A 27 7.48 6.47 6.57
CA LEU A 27 7.55 7.05 7.90
C LEU A 27 8.92 7.73 8.11
N CYS A 28 8.92 9.06 8.24
CA CYS A 28 10.14 9.80 8.56
C CYS A 28 10.71 9.40 9.93
N ASP A 29 12.03 9.43 10.05
CA ASP A 29 12.78 9.14 11.29
C ASP A 29 12.51 7.75 11.91
N PHE A 30 11.98 6.81 11.13
CA PHE A 30 11.71 5.46 11.62
C PHE A 30 12.93 4.76 12.26
N PRO A 31 14.17 4.85 11.72
CA PRO A 31 15.34 4.28 12.40
C PRO A 31 15.58 4.85 13.80
N ALA A 32 15.25 6.13 14.03
CA ALA A 32 15.39 6.75 15.33
C ALA A 32 14.29 6.29 16.30
N LEU A 33 13.07 6.07 15.80
CA LEU A 33 11.97 5.46 16.55
C LEU A 33 12.34 4.05 17.01
N VAL A 34 12.82 3.21 16.10
CA VAL A 34 13.23 1.82 16.40
C VAL A 34 14.34 1.76 17.43
N ARG A 35 15.31 2.69 17.41
CA ARG A 35 16.40 2.73 18.40
C ARG A 35 15.95 3.14 19.80
N LYS A 36 14.83 3.86 19.94
CA LYS A 36 14.35 4.43 21.22
C LYS A 36 13.20 3.65 21.83
N SER A 37 12.54 2.79 21.06
CA SER A 37 11.36 2.05 21.46
C SER A 37 11.66 0.56 21.62
N ARG A 38 10.81 -0.12 22.37
CA ARG A 38 10.84 -1.59 22.40
C ARG A 38 10.25 -2.17 21.11
N SER A 39 10.63 -3.40 20.78
CA SER A 39 10.16 -4.06 19.56
C SER A 39 8.65 -4.22 19.50
N ASP A 40 8.00 -4.52 20.63
CA ASP A 40 6.54 -4.62 20.75
C ASP A 40 5.83 -3.28 20.49
N GLU A 41 6.38 -2.17 20.98
CA GLU A 41 5.85 -0.82 20.75
C GLU A 41 5.95 -0.42 19.28
N VAL A 42 7.09 -0.71 18.62
CA VAL A 42 7.29 -0.42 17.18
C VAL A 42 6.29 -1.20 16.34
N ILE A 43 6.11 -2.49 16.63
CA ILE A 43 5.18 -3.34 15.88
C ILE A 43 3.74 -2.85 16.06
N SER A 44 3.33 -2.53 17.30
CA SER A 44 2.01 -1.97 17.56
C SER A 44 1.77 -0.68 16.77
N PHE A 45 2.74 0.24 16.78
CA PHE A 45 2.65 1.50 16.06
C PHE A 45 2.53 1.31 14.54
N LEU A 46 3.32 0.40 13.96
CA LEU A 46 3.24 0.08 12.53
C LEU A 46 1.87 -0.52 12.17
N ASN A 47 1.38 -1.47 12.97
CA ASN A 47 0.07 -2.07 12.76
C ASN A 47 -1.04 -1.01 12.81
N ASP A 48 -1.03 -0.14 13.82
CA ASP A 48 -2.05 0.90 13.98
C ASP A 48 -2.08 1.88 12.81
N ILE A 49 -0.91 2.31 12.31
CA ILE A 49 -0.82 3.19 11.13
C ILE A 49 -1.25 2.46 9.86
N PHE A 50 -0.76 1.25 9.62
CA PHE A 50 -1.06 0.53 8.39
C PHE A 50 -2.51 0.07 8.33
N ASP A 51 -3.16 -0.22 9.46
CA ASP A 51 -4.59 -0.51 9.52
C ASP A 51 -5.43 0.72 9.15
N ARG A 52 -5.00 1.93 9.56
CA ARG A 52 -5.63 3.19 9.14
C ARG A 52 -5.46 3.42 7.63
N PHE A 53 -4.26 3.20 7.09
CA PHE A 53 -4.02 3.30 5.65
C PHE A 53 -4.85 2.26 4.87
N ASP A 54 -4.89 1.02 5.34
CA ASP A 54 -5.71 -0.06 4.77
C ASP A 54 -7.19 0.30 4.75
N THR A 55 -7.67 1.06 5.75
CA THR A 55 -9.05 1.57 5.79
C THR A 55 -9.29 2.69 4.76
N ILE A 56 -8.30 3.53 4.51
CA ILE A 56 -8.38 4.60 3.50
C ILE A 56 -8.37 4.01 2.10
N ILE A 57 -7.39 3.15 1.77
CA ILE A 57 -7.26 2.62 0.40
C ILE A 57 -8.48 1.81 -0.02
N LYS A 58 -9.24 1.22 0.91
CA LYS A 58 -10.52 0.52 0.62
C LYS A 58 -11.62 1.43 0.08
N LYS A 59 -11.51 2.74 0.26
CA LYS A 59 -12.47 3.74 -0.26
C LYS A 59 -12.14 4.18 -1.69
N HIS A 60 -10.93 3.88 -2.15
CA HIS A 60 -10.39 4.25 -3.45
C HIS A 60 -10.16 3.00 -4.29
N ASP A 61 -10.04 3.14 -5.60
CA ASP A 61 -9.57 2.06 -6.49
C ASP A 61 -8.05 1.92 -6.36
N ALA A 62 -7.62 1.49 -5.18
CA ALA A 62 -6.22 1.44 -4.76
C ALA A 62 -5.87 0.03 -4.27
N TYR A 63 -4.88 -0.57 -4.91
CA TYR A 63 -4.34 -1.89 -4.61
C TYR A 63 -3.07 -1.77 -3.76
N LYS A 64 -3.09 -2.38 -2.58
CA LYS A 64 -1.90 -2.56 -1.74
C LYS A 64 -0.95 -3.53 -2.42
N VAL A 65 0.23 -3.05 -2.81
CA VAL A 65 1.25 -3.87 -3.50
C VAL A 65 2.09 -4.60 -2.48
N GLU A 66 2.81 -3.85 -1.67
CA GLU A 66 3.74 -4.38 -0.67
C GLU A 66 3.91 -3.38 0.48
N THR A 67 4.29 -3.89 1.64
CA THR A 67 4.80 -3.10 2.76
C THR A 67 6.19 -3.61 3.10
N THR A 68 7.20 -2.75 3.00
CA THR A 68 8.58 -3.10 3.33
C THR A 68 9.09 -2.16 4.40
N GLY A 69 9.26 -2.67 5.62
CA GLY A 69 9.71 -1.89 6.78
C GLY A 69 8.79 -0.70 7.07
N GLU A 70 9.33 0.51 6.93
CA GLU A 70 8.64 1.78 7.16
C GLU A 70 7.91 2.36 5.93
N THR A 71 7.92 1.64 4.81
CA THR A 71 7.34 2.11 3.55
C THR A 71 6.06 1.33 3.22
N TYR A 72 5.01 2.10 2.93
CA TYR A 72 3.72 1.61 2.47
C TYR A 72 3.56 1.91 0.98
N MET A 73 3.36 0.87 0.17
CA MET A 73 3.24 0.99 -1.29
C MET A 73 1.83 0.63 -1.75
N VAL A 74 1.22 1.55 -2.49
CA VAL A 74 -0.12 1.40 -3.05
C VAL A 74 -0.11 1.81 -4.52
N ALA A 75 -0.93 1.16 -5.34
CA ALA A 75 -1.02 1.47 -6.76
C ALA A 75 -2.47 1.43 -7.25
N SER A 76 -2.77 2.18 -8.30
CA SER A 76 -4.05 2.13 -9.00
C SER A 76 -3.81 1.88 -10.48
N GLY A 77 -4.82 1.34 -11.18
CA GLY A 77 -4.68 0.79 -12.54
C GLY A 77 -4.11 -0.63 -12.57
N VAL A 78 -3.84 -1.22 -11.39
CA VAL A 78 -3.42 -2.61 -11.22
C VAL A 78 -4.12 -3.23 -10.00
N PRO A 79 -4.45 -4.53 -10.00
CA PRO A 79 -4.35 -5.44 -11.14
C PRO A 79 -5.46 -5.24 -12.19
N ASN A 80 -6.40 -4.31 -11.93
CA ASN A 80 -7.48 -3.94 -12.83
C ASN A 80 -7.20 -2.55 -13.40
N GLU A 81 -7.23 -2.45 -14.72
CA GLU A 81 -7.15 -1.16 -15.41
C GLU A 81 -8.45 -0.38 -15.18
N ASN A 82 -8.36 0.95 -15.09
CA ASN A 82 -9.48 1.81 -14.71
C ASN A 82 -9.65 3.04 -15.62
N ASP A 83 -9.35 2.88 -16.91
CA ASP A 83 -9.58 3.90 -17.95
C ASP A 83 -8.93 5.27 -17.65
N GLY A 84 -7.75 5.26 -17.04
CA GLY A 84 -7.01 6.48 -16.70
C GLY A 84 -7.38 7.10 -15.35
N ARG A 85 -8.35 6.54 -14.61
CA ARG A 85 -8.73 7.04 -13.27
C ARG A 85 -7.63 6.87 -12.23
N HIS A 86 -6.65 5.99 -12.47
CA HIS A 86 -5.55 5.69 -11.56
C HIS A 86 -4.82 6.91 -11.00
N ILE A 87 -4.75 8.00 -11.78
CA ILE A 87 -4.12 9.26 -11.35
C ILE A 87 -4.94 9.92 -10.24
N ILE A 88 -6.26 10.05 -10.44
CA ILE A 88 -7.17 10.72 -9.51
C ILE A 88 -7.32 9.88 -8.24
N GLU A 89 -7.50 8.56 -8.38
CA GLU A 89 -7.63 7.62 -7.26
C GLU A 89 -6.42 7.72 -6.32
N ILE A 90 -5.20 7.74 -6.86
CA ILE A 90 -3.99 7.88 -6.05
C ILE A 90 -3.85 9.29 -5.46
N ALA A 91 -4.22 10.33 -6.20
CA ALA A 91 -4.17 11.70 -5.70
C ALA A 91 -5.10 11.90 -4.50
N GLU A 92 -6.36 11.47 -4.60
CA GLU A 92 -7.35 11.55 -3.52
C GLU A 92 -6.96 10.65 -2.34
N CYS A 93 -6.51 9.42 -2.61
CA CYS A 93 -5.98 8.52 -1.57
C CYS A 93 -4.82 9.17 -0.80
N SER A 94 -3.91 9.84 -1.49
CA SER A 94 -2.76 10.52 -0.86
C SER A 94 -3.18 11.70 0.01
N LEU A 95 -4.24 12.42 -0.38
CA LEU A 95 -4.81 13.48 0.45
C LEU A 95 -5.44 12.90 1.72
N ASP A 96 -6.21 11.81 1.62
CA ASP A 96 -6.81 11.14 2.77
C ASP A 96 -5.76 10.57 3.73
N ILE A 97 -4.69 9.95 3.20
CA ILE A 97 -3.55 9.47 3.99
C ILE A 97 -2.90 10.61 4.77
N ARG A 98 -2.76 11.80 4.16
CA ARG A 98 -2.18 12.97 4.83
C ARG A 98 -3.02 13.46 6.02
N GLU A 99 -4.35 13.34 5.93
CA GLU A 99 -5.25 13.75 7.02
C GLU A 99 -5.29 12.77 8.19
N VAL A 100 -4.62 11.61 8.09
CA VAL A 100 -4.41 10.70 9.21
C VAL A 100 -3.53 11.37 10.26
N ARG A 101 -4.18 12.00 11.24
CA ARG A 101 -3.49 12.51 12.43
C ARG A 101 -3.12 11.34 13.35
N ARG A 102 -1.96 11.47 14.00
CA ARG A 102 -1.53 10.58 15.09
C ARG A 102 -2.61 10.53 16.17
#